data_AF-A0A958DTD0-F1
#
_entry.id   AF-A0A958DTD0-F1
#
_cell.length_a   1.000
_cell.length_b   1.000
_cell.length_c   1.000
_cell.angle_alpha   90.00
_cell.angle_beta   90.00
_cell.angle_gamma   90.00
#
_symmetry.space_group_name_H-M   'P 1'
#
loop_
_entity.id
_entity.type
_entity.pdbx_description
1 polymer ?
#
loop_
_entity_poly.entity_id
_entity_poly.type
_entity_poly.pdbx_seq_one_letter_code
_entity_poly.pdbx_strand_id
1 'polypeptide(L)'
;RYPWLSEQDVNKEMTPGKISAMTTLGVPYPDGYDQFALKDYDTQAQQIADGLSQNGITVEKDKEIVALIGYLQRLGTDIKMERTARVETK
;
A
#
# COMPACT_ATOMS: atom_id res chain seq x y z
N ARG A 1 2.66 14.72 -17.28
CA ARG A 1 2.67 13.24 -17.43
C ARG A 1 3.79 12.71 -16.54
N TYR A 2 3.60 11.54 -15.94
CA TYR A 2 4.53 10.93 -14.98
C TYR A 2 5.03 9.57 -15.48
N PRO A 3 5.77 9.49 -16.61
CA PRO A 3 6.18 8.22 -17.23
C PRO A 3 7.12 7.39 -16.36
N TRP A 4 7.94 8.03 -15.53
CA TRP A 4 8.90 7.35 -14.65
C TRP A 4 8.23 6.38 -13.68
N LEU A 5 6.97 6.63 -13.27
CA LEU A 5 6.25 5.76 -12.34
C LEU A 5 6.05 4.34 -12.88
N SER A 6 5.93 4.19 -14.21
CA SER A 6 5.81 2.87 -14.86
C SER A 6 7.16 2.23 -15.21
N GLU A 7 8.24 3.01 -15.18
CA GLU A 7 9.57 2.58 -15.61
C GLU A 7 10.46 2.21 -14.43
N GLN A 8 10.34 2.94 -13.32
CA GLN A 8 11.18 2.80 -12.15
C GLN A 8 10.64 1.78 -11.15
N ASP A 9 11.55 1.08 -10.51
CA ASP A 9 11.27 0.16 -9.41
C ASP A 9 11.30 0.92 -8.08
N VAL A 10 10.44 0.50 -7.16
CA VAL A 10 10.34 1.08 -5.82
C VAL A 10 11.51 0.65 -4.93
N ASN A 11 12.22 1.61 -4.32
CA ASN A 11 13.19 1.31 -3.27
C ASN A 11 12.48 1.10 -1.92
N LYS A 12 12.57 -0.11 -1.37
CA LYS A 12 11.93 -0.53 -0.11
C LYS A 12 12.88 -0.56 1.09
N GLU A 13 14.17 -0.26 0.92
CA GLU A 13 15.22 -0.41 1.94
C GLU A 13 14.91 0.39 3.20
N MET A 14 14.37 1.61 3.05
CA MET A 14 14.06 2.49 4.18
C MET A 14 12.67 2.26 4.79
N THR A 15 11.86 1.33 4.26
CA THR A 15 10.48 1.11 4.72
C THR A 15 10.40 0.71 6.19
N PRO A 16 11.17 -0.27 6.69
CA PRO A 16 11.13 -0.64 8.11
C PRO A 16 11.54 0.52 9.04
N GLY A 17 12.59 1.25 8.69
CA GLY A 17 13.06 2.42 9.45
C GLY A 17 12.01 3.54 9.51
N LYS A 18 11.30 3.79 8.41
CA LYS A 18 10.18 4.75 8.38
C LYS A 18 9.03 4.30 9.28
N ILE A 19 8.69 3.01 9.30
CA ILE A 19 7.64 2.46 10.16
C ILE A 19 8.00 2.58 11.63
N SER A 20 9.25 2.26 11.99
CA SER A 20 9.75 2.43 13.36
C SER A 20 9.67 3.89 13.81
N ALA A 21 10.07 4.83 12.95
CA ALA A 21 9.95 6.26 13.23
C ALA A 21 8.48 6.70 13.38
N MET A 22 7.58 6.26 12.50
CA MET A 22 6.14 6.57 12.60
C MET A 22 5.51 6.01 13.87
N THR A 23 5.89 4.79 14.27
CA THR A 23 5.43 4.17 15.53
C THR A 23 5.88 5.00 16.72
N THR A 24 7.14 5.47 16.71
CA THR A 24 7.68 6.39 17.73
C THR A 24 6.92 7.72 17.79
N LEU A 25 6.44 8.21 16.63
CA LEU A 25 5.62 9.41 16.53
C LEU A 25 4.14 9.20 16.91
N GLY A 26 3.75 7.99 17.31
CA GLY A 26 2.40 7.67 17.80
C GLY A 26 1.44 7.13 16.74
N VAL A 27 1.92 6.71 15.56
CA VAL A 27 1.09 5.99 14.59
C VAL A 27 0.83 4.58 15.11
N PRO A 28 -0.43 4.11 15.18
CA PRO A 28 -0.82 2.86 15.85
C PRO A 28 -0.51 1.62 15.00
N TYR A 29 0.78 1.37 14.73
CA TYR A 29 1.24 0.10 14.17
C TYR A 29 1.37 -0.97 15.25
N PRO A 30 1.14 -2.25 14.94
CA PRO A 30 1.45 -3.35 15.84
C PRO A 30 2.94 -3.37 16.23
N ASP A 31 3.24 -3.83 17.43
CA ASP A 31 4.62 -3.99 17.89
C ASP A 31 5.39 -4.95 16.96
N GLY A 32 6.57 -4.52 16.51
CA GLY A 32 7.41 -5.31 15.59
C GLY A 32 6.90 -5.37 14.14
N TYR A 33 5.95 -4.51 13.75
CA TYR A 33 5.42 -4.48 12.38
C TYR A 33 6.47 -4.15 11.31
N ASP A 34 7.55 -3.47 11.68
CA ASP A 34 8.70 -3.20 10.81
C ASP A 34 9.32 -4.48 10.21
N GLN A 35 9.26 -5.61 10.91
CA GLN A 35 9.73 -6.91 10.43
C GLN A 35 8.80 -7.56 9.38
N PHE A 36 7.50 -7.24 9.46
CA PHE A 36 6.46 -7.82 8.59
C PHE A 36 6.12 -6.92 7.40
N ALA A 37 6.42 -5.63 7.50
CA ALA A 37 6.03 -4.60 6.54
C ALA A 37 6.41 -4.92 5.07
N LEU A 38 7.60 -5.48 4.83
CA LEU A 38 8.04 -5.83 3.48
C LEU A 38 7.25 -7.01 2.89
N LYS A 39 6.88 -7.98 3.73
CA LYS A 39 6.07 -9.12 3.32
C LYS A 39 4.64 -8.68 2.98
N ASP A 40 4.06 -7.83 3.82
CA ASP A 40 2.72 -7.31 3.60
C ASP A 40 2.68 -6.38 2.39
N TYR A 41 3.74 -5.57 2.20
CA TYR A 41 3.94 -4.79 0.99
C TYR A 41 3.93 -5.67 -0.26
N ASP A 42 4.73 -6.74 -0.29
CA ASP A 42 4.83 -7.61 -1.47
C ASP A 42 3.51 -8.32 -1.76
N THR A 43 2.78 -8.71 -0.71
CA THR A 43 1.46 -9.32 -0.83
C THR A 43 0.46 -8.36 -1.47
N GLN A 44 0.42 -7.11 -0.99
CA GLN A 44 -0.46 -6.07 -1.54
C GLN A 44 -0.07 -5.70 -2.97
N ALA A 45 1.22 -5.55 -3.25
CA ALA A 45 1.72 -5.23 -4.59
C ALA A 45 1.33 -6.31 -5.61
N GLN A 46 1.43 -7.59 -5.24
CA GLN A 46 0.98 -8.69 -6.07
C GLN A 46 -0.53 -8.64 -6.32
N GLN A 47 -1.34 -8.44 -5.29
CA GLN A 47 -2.80 -8.34 -5.43
C GLN A 47 -3.22 -7.21 -6.38
N ILE A 48 -2.55 -6.05 -6.29
CA ILE A 48 -2.82 -4.92 -7.18
C ILE A 48 -2.40 -5.27 -8.61
N ALA A 49 -1.21 -5.83 -8.82
CA ALA A 49 -0.73 -6.22 -10.14
C ALA A 49 -1.64 -7.28 -10.82
N ASP A 50 -2.12 -8.26 -10.04
CA ASP A 50 -3.07 -9.28 -10.51
C ASP A 50 -4.41 -8.64 -10.89
N GLY A 51 -4.93 -7.73 -10.05
CA GLY A 51 -6.15 -6.99 -10.33
C GLY A 51 -6.04 -6.12 -11.58
N LEU A 52 -4.89 -5.46 -11.79
CA LEU A 52 -4.64 -4.69 -13.01
C LEU A 52 -4.57 -5.58 -14.26
N SER A 53 -3.92 -6.74 -14.14
CA SER A 53 -3.80 -7.72 -15.23
C SER A 53 -5.17 -8.24 -15.67
N GLN A 54 -6.08 -8.49 -14.72
CA GLN A 54 -7.48 -8.86 -15.03
C GLN A 54 -8.25 -7.76 -15.78
N ASN A 55 -7.87 -6.50 -15.60
CA ASN A 55 -8.45 -5.34 -16.30
C ASN A 55 -7.68 -5.01 -17.61
N GLY A 56 -6.78 -5.88 -18.06
CA GLY A 56 -6.02 -5.72 -19.31
C GLY A 56 -4.78 -4.83 -19.22
N ILE A 57 -4.31 -4.51 -18.00
CA ILE A 57 -3.11 -3.70 -17.77
C ILE A 57 -2.03 -4.58 -17.12
N THR A 58 -0.98 -4.92 -17.88
CA THR A 58 0.16 -5.67 -17.34
C THR A 58 1.20 -4.70 -16.79
N VAL A 59 1.49 -4.80 -15.49
CA VAL A 59 2.55 -4.05 -14.81
C VAL A 59 3.23 -4.95 -13.79
N GLU A 60 4.54 -4.81 -13.63
CA GLU A 60 5.28 -5.54 -12.60
C GLU A 60 4.93 -4.98 -11.21
N LYS A 61 4.82 -5.85 -10.21
CA LYS A 61 4.44 -5.49 -8.84
C LYS A 61 5.39 -4.47 -8.19
N ASP A 62 6.65 -4.44 -8.62
CA ASP A 62 7.70 -3.61 -8.00
C ASP A 62 7.78 -2.20 -8.61
N LYS A 63 6.95 -1.87 -9.60
CA LYS A 63 6.92 -0.51 -10.18
C LYS A 63 6.32 0.50 -9.20
N GLU A 64 6.85 1.73 -9.23
CA GLU A 64 6.36 2.83 -8.38
C GLU A 64 4.85 3.12 -8.60
N ILE A 65 4.35 2.93 -9.82
CA ILE A 65 2.93 3.11 -10.12
C ILE A 65 2.03 2.16 -9.30
N VAL A 66 2.49 0.95 -8.99
CA VAL A 66 1.74 -0.01 -8.17
C VAL A 66 1.61 0.49 -6.73
N ALA A 67 2.71 0.99 -6.17
CA ALA A 67 2.71 1.59 -4.83
C ALA A 67 1.77 2.82 -4.75
N LEU A 68 1.77 3.66 -5.79
CA LEU A 68 0.87 4.81 -5.87
C LEU A 68 -0.60 4.38 -5.97
N ILE A 69 -0.90 3.36 -6.79
CA ILE A 69 -2.26 2.80 -6.90
C ILE A 69 -2.74 2.28 -5.55
N GLY A 70 -1.92 1.53 -4.82
CA GLY A 70 -2.29 1.04 -3.49
C GLY A 70 -2.62 2.17 -2.51
N TYR A 71 -1.82 3.23 -2.50
CA TYR A 71 -2.09 4.42 -1.69
C TYR A 71 -3.42 5.09 -2.06
N LEU A 72 -3.67 5.28 -3.35
CA LEU A 72 -4.89 5.93 -3.84
C LEU A 72 -6.15 5.08 -3.57
N GLN A 73 -6.05 3.76 -3.70
CA GLN A 73 -7.14 2.83 -3.37
C GLN A 73 -7.53 3.00 -1.90
N ARG A 74 -6.55 2.95 -0.98
CA ARG A 74 -6.76 3.12 0.47
C ARG A 74 -7.40 4.48 0.80
N LEU A 75 -6.92 5.56 0.17
CA LEU A 75 -7.45 6.92 0.37
C LEU A 75 -8.93 7.05 -0.03
N GLY A 76 -9.38 6.29 -1.04
CA GLY A 76 -10.75 6.29 -1.53
C GLY A 76 -11.71 5.31 -0.82
N THR A 77 -11.21 4.19 -0.32
CA THR A 77 -12.05 3.11 0.24
C THR A 77 -12.13 3.11 1.76
N ASP A 78 -11.07 3.47 2.48
CA ASP A 78 -11.04 3.38 3.93
C ASP A 78 -12.11 4.28 4.57
N ILE A 79 -12.25 5.50 4.04
CA ILE A 79 -13.26 6.48 4.48
C ILE A 79 -14.69 5.93 4.28
N LYS A 80 -14.92 5.07 3.29
CA LYS A 80 -16.24 4.46 3.02
C LYS A 80 -16.50 3.27 3.94
N MET A 81 -15.49 2.43 4.18
CA MET A 81 -15.60 1.28 5.08
C MET A 81 -15.85 1.72 6.52
N GLU A 82 -15.16 2.76 7.01
CA GLU A 82 -15.41 3.31 8.35
C GLU A 82 -16.84 3.85 8.51
N ARG A 83 -17.38 4.55 7.51
CA ARG A 83 -18.77 5.01 7.56
C ARG A 83 -19.75 3.84 7.63
N THR A 84 -19.52 2.79 6.84
CA THR A 84 -20.39 1.61 6.81
C THR A 84 -20.39 0.90 8.16
N ALA A 85 -19.21 0.68 8.75
CA ALA A 85 -19.06 0.06 10.07
C ALA A 85 -19.75 0.86 11.20
N ARG A 86 -19.72 2.20 11.14
CA ARG A 86 -20.42 3.07 12.12
C ARG A 86 -21.94 3.11 11.95
N VAL A 87 -22.46 2.77 10.77
CA VAL A 87 -23.92 2.73 10.49
C VAL A 87 -24.51 1.41 10.95
N GLU A 88 -23.78 0.29 10.86
CA GLU A 88 -24.26 -1.04 11.27
C GLU A 88 -24.24 -1.26 12.80
N THR A 89 -23.49 -0.46 13.55
CA THR A 89 -23.39 -0.53 15.01
C THR A 89 -24.40 0.36 15.75
N LYS A 90 -25.35 0.97 15.03
CA LYS A 90 -26.36 1.90 15.56
C LYS A 90 -27.77 1.39 15.30
#